data_AF-A0A1S9JNF3-F1
#
_entry.id   AF-A0A1S9JNF3-F1
#
_cell.length_a   1.000
_cell.length_b   1.000
_cell.length_c   1.000
_cell.angle_alpha   90.00
_cell.angle_beta   90.00
_cell.angle_gamma   90.00
#
_symmetry.space_group_name_H-M   'P 1'
#
loop_
_entity.id
_entity.type
_entity.pdbx_description
1 polymer ?
#
loop_
_entity_poly.entity_id
_entity_poly.type
_entity_poly.pdbx_seq_one_letter_code
_entity_poly.pdbx_strand_id
1 'polypeptide(L)' 'MKILLYLLLCMSSGIVNASPDITFKGTLVLPPACTISDGNTIEVEFRDVIIDSIDGNNGREVVPYDIKCDAEPPRF' A
#
# COMPACT_ATOMS: atom_id res chain seq x y z
N MET A 1 -40.41 23.68 47.84
CA MET A 1 -40.68 23.25 46.45
C MET A 1 -39.46 23.24 45.50
N LYS A 2 -38.23 23.58 45.96
CA LYS A 2 -37.01 23.56 45.11
C LYS A 2 -36.29 22.20 45.14
N ILE A 3 -36.33 21.51 46.28
CA ILE A 3 -35.70 20.18 46.50
C ILE A 3 -36.31 19.10 45.58
N LEU A 4 -37.64 19.11 45.38
CA LEU A 4 -38.29 18.21 44.42
C LEU A 4 -37.83 18.46 42.98
N LEU A 5 -37.58 19.71 42.61
CA LEU A 5 -37.09 20.06 41.27
C LEU A 5 -35.66 19.56 41.04
N TYR A 6 -34.78 19.65 42.05
CA TYR A 6 -33.43 19.10 41.98
C TYR A 6 -33.41 17.57 41.93
N LEU A 7 -34.29 16.89 42.66
CA LEU A 7 -34.45 15.44 42.59
C LEU A 7 -34.93 14.97 41.21
N LEU A 8 -35.85 15.72 40.58
CA LEU A 8 -36.32 15.43 39.23
C LEU A 8 -35.19 15.61 38.18
N LEU A 9 -34.27 16.56 38.41
CA LEU A 9 -33.16 16.85 37.49
C LEU A 9 -32.03 15.81 37.54
N CYS A 10 -31.83 15.11 38.66
CA CYS A 10 -30.82 14.04 38.74
C CYS A 10 -31.24 12.76 37.99
N MET A 11 -32.55 12.53 37.86
CA MET A 11 -33.11 11.32 37.23
C MET A 11 -33.07 11.36 35.69
N SER A 12 -32.76 12.51 35.08
CA SER A 12 -32.61 12.66 33.62
C SER A 12 -31.19 12.40 33.11
N SER A 13 -30.28 11.94 33.98
CA SER A 13 -28.93 11.52 33.59
C SER A 13 -29.03 10.24 32.76
N GLY A 14 -29.10 10.38 31.43
CA GLY A 14 -29.09 9.25 30.50
C GLY A 14 -27.80 8.43 30.66
N ILE A 15 -27.92 7.11 30.54
CA ILE A 15 -26.76 6.20 30.56
C ILE A 15 -25.94 6.47 29.29
N VAL A 16 -24.72 6.98 29.45
CA VAL A 16 -23.77 7.13 28.34
C VAL A 16 -23.08 5.78 28.16
N ASN A 17 -23.44 5.04 27.11
CA ASN A 17 -22.73 3.81 26.76
C ASN A 17 -21.46 4.20 26.01
N ALA A 18 -20.29 3.81 26.52
CA ALA A 18 -19.06 3.91 25.75
C ALA A 18 -19.20 3.04 24.50
N SER A 19 -18.73 3.52 23.35
CA SER A 19 -18.64 2.70 22.16
C SER A 19 -17.76 1.48 22.48
N PRO A 20 -18.17 0.25 22.13
CA PRO A 20 -17.32 -0.91 22.32
C PRO A 20 -16.02 -0.75 21.52
N ASP A 21 -14.91 -1.24 22.06
CA ASP A 21 -13.63 -1.29 21.37
C ASP A 21 -13.75 -2.17 20.12
N ILE A 22 -13.35 -1.62 18.97
CA ILE A 22 -13.31 -2.38 17.72
C ILE A 22 -11.92 -3.00 17.60
N THR A 23 -11.86 -4.34 17.64
CA THR A 23 -10.62 -5.09 17.41
C THR A 23 -10.62 -5.66 16.00
N PHE A 24 -9.69 -5.21 15.17
CA PHE A 24 -9.42 -5.85 13.89
C PHE A 24 -8.44 -7.01 14.07
N LYS A 25 -8.76 -8.14 13.46
CA LYS A 25 -7.87 -9.31 13.35
C LYS A 25 -7.78 -9.67 11.88
N GLY A 26 -6.57 -9.97 11.43
CA GLY A 26 -6.32 -10.38 10.06
C GLY A 26 -4.86 -10.79 9.90
N THR A 27 -4.56 -11.31 8.71
CA THR A 27 -3.21 -11.66 8.30
C THR A 27 -2.76 -10.64 7.26
N LEU A 28 -1.56 -10.09 7.44
CA LEU A 28 -0.92 -9.28 6.40
C LEU A 28 -0.45 -10.21 5.27
N VAL A 29 -1.11 -10.15 4.12
CA VAL A 29 -0.68 -10.87 2.92
C VAL A 29 0.21 -9.94 2.10
N LEU A 30 1.49 -10.28 2.04
CA LEU A 30 2.45 -9.56 1.20
C LEU A 30 2.26 -9.99 -0.26
N PRO A 31 2.47 -9.09 -1.24
CA PRO A 31 2.55 -9.49 -2.63
C PRO A 31 3.71 -10.48 -2.84
N PRO A 32 3.64 -11.35 -3.87
CA PRO A 32 4.73 -12.24 -4.19
C PRO A 32 5.99 -11.44 -4.50
N ALA A 33 7.15 -11.96 -4.06
CA ALA A 33 8.42 -11.37 -4.45
C ALA A 33 8.63 -11.58 -5.95
N CYS A 34 9.14 -10.55 -6.64
CA CYS A 34 9.48 -10.64 -8.05
C CYS A 34 10.95 -10.28 -8.26
N THR A 35 11.59 -10.95 -9.21
CA THR A 35 12.96 -10.72 -9.59
C THR A 35 13.03 -10.35 -11.07
N ILE A 36 13.82 -9.32 -11.39
CA ILE A 36 14.09 -8.88 -12.76
C ILE A 36 15.34 -9.61 -13.25
N SER A 37 15.25 -10.30 -14.39
CA SER A 37 16.34 -11.04 -15.04
C SER A 37 17.14 -11.93 -14.10
N ASP A 38 16.44 -12.59 -13.15
CA ASP A 38 17.02 -13.43 -12.10
C ASP A 38 18.09 -12.71 -11.24
N GLY A 39 18.06 -11.39 -11.17
CA GLY A 39 19.01 -10.56 -10.44
C GLY A 39 20.33 -10.33 -11.17
N ASN A 40 20.44 -10.79 -12.42
CA ASN A 40 21.63 -10.61 -13.24
C ASN A 40 21.72 -9.20 -13.81
N THR A 41 22.94 -8.78 -14.13
CA THR A 41 23.19 -7.56 -14.89
C THR A 41 22.59 -7.68 -16.29
N ILE A 42 21.80 -6.68 -16.69
CA ILE A 42 21.31 -6.56 -18.07
C ILE A 42 22.27 -5.65 -18.82
N GLU A 43 22.96 -6.19 -19.81
CA GLU A 43 23.82 -5.41 -20.70
C GLU A 43 23.00 -4.94 -21.90
N VAL A 44 23.07 -3.64 -22.18
CA VAL A 44 22.42 -3.01 -23.32
C VAL A 44 23.49 -2.31 -24.15
N GLU A 45 23.66 -2.78 -25.38
CA GLU A 45 24.63 -2.21 -26.30
C GLU A 45 24.00 -1.03 -27.03
N PHE A 46 24.54 0.16 -26.77
CA PHE A 46 24.26 1.34 -27.57
C PHE A 46 25.22 1.33 -28.76
N ARG A 47 24.68 1.41 -29.97
CA ARG A 47 25.49 1.59 -31.19
C ARG A 47 26.02 3.02 -31.27
N ASP A 48 26.44 3.46 -32.46
CA ASP A 48 26.90 4.83 -32.68
C ASP A 48 25.80 5.85 -32.38
N VAL A 49 25.97 6.60 -31.29
CA VAL A 49 25.10 7.71 -30.91
C VAL A 49 25.82 9.03 -31.16
N ILE A 50 25.21 9.90 -31.96
CA ILE A 50 25.72 11.26 -32.19
C ILE A 50 25.27 12.11 -31.00
N ILE A 51 26.22 12.67 -30.24
CA ILE A 51 25.94 13.42 -29.01
C ILE A 51 24.93 14.55 -29.25
N ASP A 52 25.09 15.30 -30.35
CA ASP A 52 24.22 16.42 -30.72
C ASP A 52 22.79 16.01 -31.09
N SER A 53 22.54 14.72 -31.26
CA SER A 53 21.24 14.16 -31.63
C SER A 53 20.45 13.59 -30.45
N ILE A 54 21.00 13.62 -29.23
CA ILE A 54 20.35 13.08 -28.03
C ILE A 54 19.28 14.06 -27.55
N ASP A 55 18.03 13.75 -27.85
CA ASP A 55 16.84 14.57 -27.54
C ASP A 55 15.90 13.91 -26.52
N GLY A 56 16.33 12.78 -25.94
CA GLY A 56 15.51 11.97 -25.04
C GLY A 56 14.69 10.89 -25.73
N ASN A 57 14.64 10.86 -27.06
CA ASN A 57 14.07 9.76 -27.88
C ASN A 57 15.15 9.06 -28.71
N ASN A 58 16.05 9.81 -29.33
CA ASN A 58 17.12 9.24 -30.13
C ASN A 58 18.16 8.52 -29.24
N GLY A 59 18.63 7.37 -29.73
CA GLY A 59 19.53 6.50 -28.96
C GLY A 59 18.86 5.71 -27.83
N ARG A 60 17.51 5.71 -27.74
CA ARG A 60 16.81 4.79 -26.83
C ARG A 60 16.96 3.36 -27.31
N GLU A 61 17.42 2.51 -26.41
CA GLU A 61 17.46 1.07 -26.61
C GLU A 61 16.37 0.37 -25.80
N VAL A 62 15.84 -0.72 -26.35
CA VAL A 62 14.92 -1.59 -25.62
C VAL A 62 15.74 -2.38 -24.60
N VAL A 63 15.37 -2.32 -23.33
CA VAL A 63 16.01 -3.12 -22.28
C VAL A 63 15.38 -4.53 -22.28
N PRO A 64 16.12 -5.59 -22.63
CA PRO A 64 15.58 -6.94 -22.69
C PRO A 64 15.60 -7.56 -21.28
N TYR A 65 14.54 -7.33 -20.51
CA TYR A 65 14.38 -7.90 -19.17
C TYR A 65 13.21 -8.88 -19.11
N ASP A 66 13.34 -9.85 -18.22
CA ASP A 66 12.24 -10.75 -17.85
C ASP A 66 11.86 -10.51 -16.39
N ILE A 67 10.57 -10.63 -16.06
CA ILE A 67 10.09 -10.59 -14.68
C ILE A 67 9.60 -11.97 -14.29
N LYS A 68 10.13 -12.51 -13.20
CA LYS A 68 9.63 -13.73 -12.57
C LYS A 68 9.16 -13.42 -11.16
N CYS A 69 7.92 -13.75 -10.87
CA CYS A 69 7.34 -13.62 -9.53
C CYS A 69 7.14 -14.99 -8.91
N ASP A 70 7.31 -15.06 -7.60
CA ASP A 70 6.97 -16.24 -6.81
C ASP A 70 5.47 -16.54 -6.91
N ALA A 71 5.10 -17.78 -6.56
CA ALA A 71 3.71 -18.18 -6.50
C ALA A 71 2.93 -17.24 -5.57
N GLU A 72 1.74 -16.84 -6.04
CA GLU A 72 0.88 -15.97 -5.25
C GLU A 72 0.52 -16.66 -3.91
N PRO A 73 0.63 -15.96 -2.78
CA PRO A 73 0.17 -16.53 -1.52
C PRO A 73 -1.33 -16.87 -1.60
N PRO A 74 -1.76 -17.94 -0.91
CA PRO A 74 -3.16 -18.36 -0.95
C PRO A 74 -4.08 -17.20 -0.55
N ARG A 75 -5.06 -16.92 -1.42
CA ARG A 75 -6.12 -15.97 -1.11
C ARG A 75 -7.12 -16.67 -0.18
N PHE A 76 -7.32 -16.10 1.01
CA PHE A 76 -8.30 -16.54 1.99
C PHE A 76 -9.66 -15.87 1.76
#